data_AF-Q07UU0-F1
#
_entry.id   AF-Q07UU0-F1
#
_cell.length_a   1.000
_cell.length_b   1.000
_cell.length_c   1.000
_cell.angle_alpha   90.00
_cell.angle_beta   90.00
_cell.angle_gamma   90.00
#
_symmetry.space_group_name_H-M   'P 1'
#
loop_
_entity.id
_entity.type
_entity.pdbx_description
1 polymer ?
#
loop_
_entity_poly.entity_id
_entity_poly.type
_entity_poly.pdbx_seq_one_letter_code
_entity_poly.pdbx_strand_id
1 'polypeptide(L)'
;MSISTTITTELERIADLVRRQHPSLETMWLEPDGKYQTRSVAFDTLMREMTRSLAEGFKPHRTDDFPMHFVAWGKCRVGSTALTNLFGVTGMPSYYQPLKMMLRHLFINEPATPWMIPSIVDEPHIFSKETAGPYVIAESLFNPLRLLIEAGYPPHRLHLIMLDREPVSSLASSLDKLSGCVSDAMLLQNYVVAALNATRVESYAKQQGVPVIHYVYEASKEAVQSIGILFDRLGLAGRFTETAVTDWRETGQLRSEHSRITYGDEPTIYDVAGLHGADTAYRYRPRNTDAVTPLQRDLLERCGVNAVYRRSVEACVSDLGLDAATAARLFGHLTREFA
;
A
#
# COMPACT_ATOMS: atom_id res chain seq x y z
N MET A 1 16.31 -13.42 -17.37
CA MET A 1 15.95 -14.86 -17.49
C MET A 1 14.58 -14.95 -18.13
N SER A 2 14.33 -15.96 -18.98
CA SER A 2 13.05 -16.10 -19.72
C SER A 2 11.93 -16.59 -18.80
N ILE A 3 10.78 -15.92 -18.80
CA ILE A 3 9.55 -16.38 -18.14
C ILE A 3 9.02 -17.57 -18.94
N SER A 4 8.87 -18.73 -18.30
CA SER A 4 8.39 -19.95 -18.97
C SER A 4 6.86 -19.95 -19.14
N THR A 5 6.36 -20.76 -20.07
CA THR A 5 4.92 -20.96 -20.28
C THR A 5 4.21 -21.43 -19.01
N THR A 6 4.85 -22.30 -18.22
CA THR A 6 4.28 -22.80 -16.94
C THR A 6 4.08 -21.67 -15.92
N ILE A 7 5.07 -20.78 -15.77
CA ILE A 7 4.99 -19.62 -14.86
C ILE A 7 3.86 -18.68 -15.31
N THR A 8 3.69 -18.51 -16.62
CA THR A 8 2.61 -17.69 -17.18
C THR A 8 1.23 -18.26 -16.83
N THR A 9 1.01 -19.56 -17.06
CA THR A 9 -0.27 -20.23 -16.75
C THR A 9 -0.58 -20.17 -15.26
N GLU A 10 0.42 -20.34 -14.40
CA GLU A 10 0.23 -20.24 -12.95
C GLU A 10 -0.13 -18.82 -12.50
N LEU A 11 0.56 -17.82 -13.05
CA LEU A 11 0.26 -16.40 -12.80
C LEU A 11 -1.17 -16.05 -13.20
N GLU A 12 -1.61 -16.45 -14.38
CA GLU A 12 -2.98 -16.19 -14.85
C GLU A 12 -4.02 -16.90 -13.98
N ARG A 13 -3.72 -18.12 -13.53
CA ARG A 13 -4.57 -18.87 -12.60
C ARG A 13 -4.73 -18.14 -11.27
N ILE A 14 -3.63 -17.69 -10.64
CA ILE A 14 -3.72 -16.96 -9.37
C ILE A 14 -4.40 -15.60 -9.57
N ALA A 15 -4.14 -14.91 -10.68
CA ALA A 15 -4.82 -13.67 -11.03
C ALA A 15 -6.33 -13.84 -11.17
N ASP A 16 -6.79 -14.93 -11.81
CA ASP A 16 -8.21 -15.27 -11.90
C ASP A 16 -8.84 -15.53 -10.53
N LEU A 17 -8.17 -16.29 -9.65
CA LEU A 17 -8.63 -16.51 -8.28
C LEU A 17 -8.78 -15.19 -7.51
N VAL A 18 -7.81 -14.28 -7.62
CA VAL A 18 -7.83 -12.97 -6.92
C VAL A 18 -8.96 -12.10 -7.44
N ARG A 19 -9.15 -12.01 -8.76
CA ARG A 19 -10.24 -11.24 -9.38
C ARG A 19 -11.62 -11.75 -8.97
N ARG A 20 -11.79 -13.08 -8.88
CA ARG A 20 -13.04 -13.70 -8.43
C ARG A 20 -13.22 -13.70 -6.92
N GLN A 21 -12.24 -13.17 -6.18
CA GLN A 21 -12.20 -13.21 -4.71
C GLN A 21 -12.42 -14.64 -4.19
N HIS A 22 -11.83 -15.63 -4.85
CA HIS A 22 -12.14 -17.03 -4.61
C HIS A 22 -11.79 -17.44 -3.15
N PRO A 23 -12.67 -18.14 -2.42
CA PRO A 23 -12.44 -18.49 -1.01
C PRO A 23 -11.16 -19.29 -0.74
N SER A 24 -10.66 -20.03 -1.72
CA SER A 24 -9.40 -20.79 -1.59
C SER A 24 -8.17 -19.92 -1.33
N LEU A 25 -8.25 -18.60 -1.58
CA LEU A 25 -7.19 -17.66 -1.23
C LEU A 25 -7.01 -17.53 0.28
N GLU A 26 -8.10 -17.68 1.05
CA GLU A 26 -8.07 -17.57 2.51
C GLU A 26 -7.36 -18.76 3.15
N THR A 27 -7.56 -19.96 2.61
CA THR A 27 -6.97 -21.20 3.13
C THR A 27 -5.76 -21.66 2.32
N MET A 28 -5.15 -20.75 1.54
CA MET A 28 -4.00 -21.07 0.71
C MET A 28 -2.85 -21.57 1.58
N TRP A 29 -2.27 -22.70 1.21
CA TRP A 29 -1.03 -23.18 1.81
C TRP A 29 0.15 -22.36 1.28
N LEU A 30 0.92 -21.78 2.18
CA LEU A 30 2.08 -20.97 1.87
C LEU A 30 3.33 -21.80 2.16
N GLU A 31 4.16 -22.03 1.15
CA GLU A 31 5.43 -22.73 1.31
C GLU A 31 6.58 -21.76 1.62
N PRO A 32 7.62 -22.20 2.35
CA PRO A 32 8.86 -21.46 2.48
C PRO A 32 9.46 -21.10 1.12
N ASP A 33 9.94 -19.88 0.97
CA ASP A 33 10.64 -19.42 -0.24
C ASP A 33 12.17 -19.51 -0.11
N GLY A 34 12.65 -20.03 1.02
CA GLY A 34 14.06 -20.18 1.35
C GLY A 34 14.73 -18.91 1.87
N LYS A 35 14.01 -17.79 2.01
CA LYS A 35 14.58 -16.53 2.52
C LYS A 35 13.60 -15.72 3.36
N TYR A 36 12.51 -15.24 2.77
CA TYR A 36 11.58 -14.30 3.41
C TYR A 36 10.49 -15.01 4.20
N GLN A 37 10.12 -16.22 3.81
CA GLN A 37 9.26 -17.11 4.58
C GLN A 37 10.00 -18.42 4.86
N THR A 38 10.18 -18.77 6.13
CA THR A 38 10.98 -19.93 6.55
C THR A 38 10.14 -21.09 7.06
N ARG A 39 8.81 -20.92 7.17
CA ARG A 39 7.87 -21.97 7.59
C ARG A 39 6.71 -22.14 6.62
N SER A 40 6.20 -23.36 6.53
CA SER A 40 4.93 -23.63 5.86
C SER A 40 3.76 -23.30 6.78
N VAL A 41 2.75 -22.60 6.27
CA VAL A 41 1.58 -22.19 7.05
C VAL A 41 0.39 -21.90 6.14
N ALA A 42 -0.83 -22.18 6.61
CA ALA A 42 -2.03 -21.73 5.90
C ALA A 42 -2.24 -20.23 6.10
N PHE A 43 -2.64 -19.52 5.04
CA PHE A 43 -2.80 -18.07 5.06
C PHE A 43 -3.76 -17.60 6.17
N ASP A 44 -4.91 -18.26 6.36
CA ASP A 44 -5.86 -17.96 7.43
C ASP A 44 -5.26 -18.11 8.84
N THR A 45 -4.37 -19.08 9.04
CA THR A 45 -3.70 -19.34 10.31
C THR A 45 -2.74 -18.21 10.61
N LEU A 46 -1.98 -17.78 9.61
CA LEU A 46 -1.10 -16.62 9.70
C LEU A 46 -1.87 -15.34 10.02
N MET A 47 -3.00 -15.09 9.35
CA MET A 47 -3.84 -13.93 9.62
C MET A 47 -4.42 -13.97 11.05
N ARG A 48 -4.86 -15.15 11.54
CA ARG A 48 -5.34 -15.31 12.93
C ARG A 48 -4.26 -15.03 13.97
N GLU A 49 -3.04 -15.51 13.75
CA GLU A 49 -1.90 -15.23 14.63
C GLU A 49 -1.61 -13.73 14.70
N MET A 50 -1.62 -13.07 13.54
CA MET A 50 -1.43 -11.63 13.43
C MET A 50 -2.53 -10.83 14.14
N THR A 51 -3.80 -11.15 13.86
CA THR A 51 -4.96 -10.51 14.51
C THR A 51 -4.91 -10.68 16.03
N ARG A 52 -4.53 -11.87 16.53
CA ARG A 52 -4.39 -12.10 17.97
C ARG A 52 -3.31 -11.21 18.58
N SER A 53 -2.12 -11.13 17.96
CA SER A 53 -1.05 -10.24 18.45
C SER A 53 -1.53 -8.78 18.42
N LEU A 54 -2.13 -8.33 17.33
CA LEU A 54 -2.63 -6.96 17.22
C LEU A 54 -3.68 -6.62 18.28
N ALA A 55 -4.58 -7.55 18.59
CA ALA A 55 -5.61 -7.36 19.62
C ALA A 55 -4.99 -7.11 21.01
N GLU A 56 -3.82 -7.68 21.33
CA GLU A 56 -3.10 -7.39 22.58
C GLU A 56 -2.71 -5.91 22.68
N GLY A 57 -2.29 -5.29 21.57
CA GLY A 57 -1.96 -3.86 21.53
C GLY A 57 -3.18 -2.95 21.65
N PHE A 58 -4.37 -3.47 21.35
CA PHE A 58 -5.64 -2.74 21.39
C PHE A 58 -6.38 -2.90 22.72
N LYS A 59 -6.07 -3.92 23.53
CA LYS A 59 -6.67 -4.16 24.85
C LYS A 59 -6.75 -2.94 25.77
N PRO A 60 -5.75 -2.03 25.82
CA PRO A 60 -5.83 -0.86 26.69
C PRO A 60 -6.92 0.16 26.29
N HIS A 61 -7.42 0.09 25.06
CA HIS A 61 -8.34 1.08 24.50
C HIS A 61 -9.79 0.60 24.61
N ARG A 62 -10.67 1.49 25.09
CA ARG A 62 -12.11 1.33 24.87
C ARG A 62 -12.43 1.76 23.44
N THR A 63 -13.59 1.34 22.93
CA THR A 63 -14.03 1.68 21.57
C THR A 63 -13.95 3.18 21.25
N ASP A 64 -14.25 4.05 22.22
CA ASP A 64 -14.23 5.50 22.02
C ASP A 64 -12.84 6.13 22.15
N ASP A 65 -11.85 5.38 22.64
CA ASP A 65 -10.48 5.86 22.88
C ASP A 65 -9.59 5.74 21.63
N PHE A 66 -10.07 5.07 20.58
CA PHE A 66 -9.35 4.93 19.32
C PHE A 66 -9.30 6.25 18.56
N PRO A 67 -8.12 6.69 18.08
CA PRO A 67 -8.02 7.85 17.22
C PRO A 67 -8.64 7.58 15.85
N MET A 68 -8.89 8.64 15.07
CA MET A 68 -9.21 8.47 13.65
C MET A 68 -7.94 8.02 12.92
N HIS A 69 -8.02 6.89 12.23
CA HIS A 69 -6.88 6.28 11.55
C HIS A 69 -7.04 6.29 10.04
N PHE A 70 -6.19 7.08 9.40
CA PHE A 70 -6.03 7.12 7.95
C PHE A 70 -5.06 6.02 7.50
N VAL A 71 -5.61 4.95 6.91
CA VAL A 71 -4.85 3.81 6.40
C VAL A 71 -4.62 4.02 4.92
N ALA A 72 -3.39 4.33 4.51
CA ALA A 72 -3.04 4.34 3.10
C ALA A 72 -2.57 2.96 2.65
N TRP A 73 -3.19 2.39 1.61
CA TRP A 73 -2.84 1.06 1.12
C TRP A 73 -2.74 1.03 -0.40
N GLY A 74 -1.78 0.28 -0.93
CA GLY A 74 -1.67 0.01 -2.36
C GLY A 74 -0.59 -1.02 -2.65
N LYS A 75 -0.42 -1.41 -3.92
CA LYS A 75 0.72 -2.25 -4.33
C LYS A 75 2.05 -1.53 -4.08
N CYS A 76 3.15 -2.27 -3.95
CA CYS A 76 4.47 -1.66 -3.78
C CYS A 76 4.76 -0.62 -4.89
N ARG A 77 5.49 0.45 -4.55
CA ARG A 77 5.96 1.51 -5.47
C ARG A 77 4.89 2.47 -6.02
N VAL A 78 3.77 2.64 -5.31
CA VAL A 78 2.70 3.63 -5.64
C VAL A 78 2.90 5.02 -5.00
N GLY A 79 4.08 5.33 -4.47
CA GLY A 79 4.35 6.63 -3.84
C GLY A 79 3.89 6.77 -2.38
N SER A 80 3.50 5.68 -1.72
CA SER A 80 3.03 5.68 -0.33
C SER A 80 4.04 6.26 0.67
N THR A 81 5.35 6.06 0.48
CA THR A 81 6.39 6.65 1.36
C THR A 81 6.36 8.18 1.31
N ALA A 82 6.25 8.77 0.12
CA ALA A 82 6.17 10.23 0.00
C ALA A 82 4.93 10.78 0.71
N LEU A 83 3.81 10.05 0.65
CA LEU A 83 2.60 10.40 1.38
C LEU A 83 2.80 10.29 2.90
N THR A 84 3.49 9.25 3.37
CA THR A 84 3.84 9.10 4.81
C THR A 84 4.66 10.29 5.31
N ASN A 85 5.64 10.73 4.52
CA ASN A 85 6.46 11.89 4.87
C ASN A 85 5.61 13.16 4.95
N LEU A 86 4.72 13.36 3.98
CA LEU A 86 3.82 14.49 3.97
C LEU A 86 2.93 14.54 5.23
N PHE A 87 2.28 13.43 5.60
CA PHE A 87 1.49 13.38 6.84
C PHE A 87 2.36 13.64 8.08
N GLY A 88 3.56 13.07 8.13
CA GLY A 88 4.52 13.32 9.22
C GLY A 88 4.91 14.81 9.34
N VAL A 89 5.18 15.47 8.22
CA VAL A 89 5.53 16.91 8.16
C VAL A 89 4.37 17.79 8.64
N THR A 90 3.12 17.35 8.45
CA THR A 90 1.93 18.05 8.99
C THR A 90 1.69 17.81 10.49
N GLY A 91 2.66 17.19 11.17
CA GLY A 91 2.63 16.95 12.61
C GLY A 91 1.78 15.76 13.04
N MET A 92 1.35 14.90 12.12
CA MET A 92 0.56 13.71 12.43
C MET A 92 1.47 12.50 12.69
N PRO A 93 1.26 11.72 13.77
CA PRO A 93 1.93 10.43 13.94
C PRO A 93 1.70 9.54 12.71
N SER A 94 2.79 9.15 12.07
CA SER A 94 2.79 8.47 10.77
C SER A 94 3.57 7.16 10.85
N TYR A 95 2.90 6.03 10.71
CA TYR A 95 3.49 4.71 10.88
C TYR A 95 3.85 4.07 9.54
N TYR A 96 5.09 3.61 9.42
CA TYR A 96 5.59 2.92 8.24
C TYR A 96 5.30 1.43 8.33
N GLN A 97 4.26 0.97 7.65
CA GLN A 97 3.93 -0.46 7.47
C GLN A 97 3.86 -1.29 8.76
N PRO A 98 3.23 -0.78 9.85
CA PRO A 98 3.24 -1.46 11.14
C PRO A 98 2.71 -2.90 11.06
N LEU A 99 1.66 -3.14 10.28
CA LEU A 99 1.05 -4.45 10.15
C LEU A 99 1.94 -5.37 9.32
N LYS A 100 2.49 -4.88 8.22
CA LYS A 100 3.39 -5.71 7.40
C LYS A 100 4.64 -6.13 8.16
N MET A 101 5.19 -5.27 9.02
CA MET A 101 6.35 -5.61 9.85
C MET A 101 6.02 -6.74 10.83
N MET A 102 4.86 -6.67 11.50
CA MET A 102 4.36 -7.78 12.33
C MET A 102 4.23 -9.07 11.52
N LEU A 103 3.67 -8.99 10.32
CA LEU A 103 3.51 -10.14 9.43
C LEU A 103 4.86 -10.77 9.05
N ARG A 104 5.90 -9.95 8.87
CA ARG A 104 7.27 -10.40 8.54
C ARG A 104 7.93 -11.22 9.63
N HIS A 105 7.74 -10.88 10.91
CA HIS A 105 8.20 -11.74 12.01
C HIS A 105 7.49 -13.10 11.99
N LEU A 106 6.17 -13.11 11.74
CA LEU A 106 5.42 -14.36 11.66
C LEU A 106 5.83 -15.23 10.47
N PHE A 107 6.28 -14.67 9.35
CA PHE A 107 6.81 -15.45 8.22
C PHE A 107 8.06 -16.25 8.57
N ILE A 108 8.87 -15.74 9.51
CA ILE A 108 10.10 -16.38 9.96
C ILE A 108 9.98 -17.12 11.29
N ASN A 109 8.74 -17.36 11.73
CA ASN A 109 8.42 -18.03 12.98
C ASN A 109 8.93 -17.29 14.24
N GLU A 110 9.05 -15.97 14.16
CA GLU A 110 9.34 -15.09 15.28
C GLU A 110 8.04 -14.49 15.85
N PRO A 111 8.02 -14.15 17.15
CA PRO A 111 6.87 -13.46 17.74
C PRO A 111 6.71 -12.06 17.13
N ALA A 112 5.51 -11.73 16.67
CA ALA A 112 5.18 -10.37 16.28
C ALA A 112 4.89 -9.52 17.53
N THR A 113 5.68 -8.46 17.73
CA THR A 113 5.40 -7.45 18.75
C THR A 113 4.10 -6.72 18.40
N PRO A 114 3.14 -6.59 19.34
CA PRO A 114 1.89 -5.89 19.07
C PRO A 114 2.15 -4.42 18.75
N TRP A 115 1.47 -3.91 17.72
CA TRP A 115 1.52 -2.48 17.44
C TRP A 115 0.68 -1.71 18.48
N MET A 116 1.37 -0.88 19.27
CA MET A 116 0.73 0.00 20.24
C MET A 116 0.28 1.30 19.55
N ILE A 117 -1.02 1.56 19.58
CA ILE A 117 -1.60 2.82 19.09
C ILE A 117 -1.76 3.82 20.24
N PRO A 118 -1.60 5.13 19.98
CA PRO A 118 -1.86 6.17 20.97
C PRO A 118 -3.36 6.29 21.25
N SER A 119 -3.72 6.91 22.38
CA SER A 119 -5.11 7.28 22.66
C SER A 119 -5.53 8.50 21.84
N ILE A 120 -6.82 8.60 21.52
CA ILE A 120 -7.43 9.77 20.91
C ILE A 120 -7.17 11.07 21.67
N VAL A 121 -6.98 11.01 23.00
CA VAL A 121 -6.70 12.19 23.83
C VAL A 121 -5.33 12.79 23.50
N ASP A 122 -4.33 11.93 23.28
CA ASP A 122 -2.97 12.37 22.99
C ASP A 122 -2.82 12.71 21.50
N GLU A 123 -3.34 11.85 20.63
CA GLU A 123 -3.18 11.95 19.19
C GLU A 123 -4.51 11.63 18.48
N PRO A 124 -5.38 12.63 18.24
CA PRO A 124 -6.74 12.38 17.73
C PRO A 124 -6.78 11.81 16.31
N HIS A 125 -5.69 11.95 15.55
CA HIS A 125 -5.53 11.46 14.20
C HIS A 125 -4.19 10.76 14.06
N ILE A 126 -4.18 9.58 13.45
CA ILE A 126 -2.97 8.87 13.06
C ILE A 126 -3.01 8.50 11.58
N PHE A 127 -1.85 8.38 10.97
CA PHE A 127 -1.69 7.88 9.62
C PHE A 127 -0.84 6.61 9.64
N SER A 128 -1.21 5.59 8.87
CA SER A 128 -0.27 4.52 8.55
C SER A 128 -0.30 4.24 7.07
N LYS A 129 0.86 3.94 6.49
CA LYS A 129 0.87 3.31 5.18
C LYS A 129 1.06 1.81 5.30
N GLU A 130 0.48 1.09 4.37
CA GLU A 130 0.70 -0.33 4.11
C GLU A 130 0.95 -0.53 2.62
N THR A 131 1.72 -1.57 2.27
CA THR A 131 1.91 -1.92 0.85
C THR A 131 1.84 -3.42 0.65
N ALA A 132 1.13 -3.83 -0.39
CA ALA A 132 1.09 -5.22 -0.83
C ALA A 132 2.33 -5.62 -1.65
N GLY A 133 2.81 -6.85 -1.44
CA GLY A 133 4.10 -7.34 -1.96
C GLY A 133 5.30 -6.62 -1.31
N PRO A 134 6.55 -6.84 -1.74
CA PRO A 134 6.92 -7.52 -2.97
C PRO A 134 7.47 -8.93 -2.79
N TYR A 135 7.74 -9.39 -1.56
CA TYR A 135 8.63 -10.53 -1.36
C TYR A 135 7.91 -11.87 -1.46
N VAL A 136 6.77 -12.01 -0.79
CA VAL A 136 6.00 -13.26 -0.74
C VAL A 136 4.53 -13.03 -1.07
N ILE A 137 3.86 -14.08 -1.55
CA ILE A 137 2.45 -14.02 -1.97
C ILE A 137 1.52 -13.55 -0.84
N ALA A 138 1.83 -13.92 0.41
CA ALA A 138 1.06 -13.50 1.56
C ALA A 138 1.11 -11.98 1.81
N GLU A 139 2.25 -11.33 1.55
CA GLU A 139 2.33 -9.85 1.55
C GLU A 139 1.46 -9.24 0.45
N SER A 140 1.20 -9.96 -0.64
CA SER A 140 0.35 -9.48 -1.74
C SER A 140 -1.15 -9.70 -1.49
N LEU A 141 -1.51 -10.65 -0.63
CA LEU A 141 -2.90 -11.03 -0.36
C LEU A 141 -3.49 -10.42 0.92
N PHE A 142 -2.67 -10.02 1.90
CA PHE A 142 -3.20 -9.53 3.17
C PHE A 142 -4.01 -8.24 3.01
N ASN A 143 -5.05 -8.11 3.85
CA ASN A 143 -5.92 -6.95 3.91
C ASN A 143 -5.72 -6.27 5.28
N PRO A 144 -5.09 -5.08 5.35
CA PRO A 144 -4.82 -4.43 6.61
C PRO A 144 -6.09 -4.05 7.38
N LEU A 145 -7.16 -3.64 6.69
CA LEU A 145 -8.41 -3.26 7.35
C LEU A 145 -9.06 -4.44 8.05
N ARG A 146 -9.02 -5.63 7.43
CA ARG A 146 -9.55 -6.84 8.05
C ARG A 146 -8.84 -7.17 9.35
N LEU A 147 -7.51 -7.07 9.35
CA LEU A 147 -6.70 -7.30 10.55
C LEU A 147 -7.01 -6.28 11.65
N LEU A 148 -7.11 -5.00 11.30
CA LEU A 148 -7.45 -3.92 12.25
C LEU A 148 -8.83 -4.16 12.88
N ILE A 149 -9.85 -4.39 12.05
CA ILE A 149 -11.24 -4.53 12.51
C ILE A 149 -11.41 -5.81 13.33
N GLU A 150 -10.88 -6.94 12.87
CA GLU A 150 -10.96 -8.21 13.62
C GLU A 150 -10.16 -8.16 14.94
N ALA A 151 -9.12 -7.33 15.03
CA ALA A 151 -8.37 -7.09 16.27
C ALA A 151 -9.10 -6.14 17.24
N GLY A 152 -10.17 -5.48 16.81
CA GLY A 152 -11.01 -4.61 17.65
C GLY A 152 -10.99 -3.12 17.29
N TYR A 153 -10.31 -2.71 16.21
CA TYR A 153 -10.35 -1.31 15.76
C TYR A 153 -11.74 -0.97 15.23
N PRO A 154 -12.43 0.07 15.76
CA PRO A 154 -13.78 0.40 15.33
C PRO A 154 -13.82 0.88 13.86
N PRO A 155 -14.66 0.29 12.98
CA PRO A 155 -14.73 0.67 11.57
C PRO A 155 -15.01 2.17 11.32
N HIS A 156 -15.83 2.81 12.16
CA HIS A 156 -16.16 4.23 12.05
C HIS A 156 -14.99 5.17 12.44
N ARG A 157 -13.88 4.62 12.96
CA ARG A 157 -12.62 5.32 13.23
C ARG A 157 -11.54 5.02 12.18
N LEU A 158 -11.89 4.33 11.09
CA LEU A 158 -10.99 4.05 9.99
C LEU A 158 -11.38 4.88 8.78
N HIS A 159 -10.38 5.32 8.02
CA HIS A 159 -10.55 5.88 6.68
C HIS A 159 -9.48 5.27 5.77
N LEU A 160 -9.89 4.65 4.66
CA LEU A 160 -8.97 4.03 3.71
C LEU A 160 -8.58 5.00 2.60
N ILE A 161 -7.28 5.20 2.40
CA ILE A 161 -6.73 5.91 1.25
C ILE A 161 -6.17 4.85 0.29
N MET A 162 -6.91 4.57 -0.77
CA MET A 162 -6.49 3.65 -1.83
C MET A 162 -5.46 4.32 -2.73
N LEU A 163 -4.24 3.78 -2.72
CA LEU A 163 -3.12 4.27 -3.50
C LEU A 163 -2.89 3.40 -4.73
N ASP A 164 -2.71 4.07 -5.87
CA ASP A 164 -2.36 3.40 -7.10
C ASP A 164 -1.37 4.21 -7.94
N ARG A 165 -0.82 3.58 -8.97
CA ARG A 165 0.12 4.19 -9.93
C ARG A 165 0.08 3.41 -11.23
N GLU A 166 0.36 4.10 -12.33
CA GLU A 166 0.45 3.51 -13.66
C GLU A 166 1.23 2.17 -13.64
N PRO A 167 0.61 1.06 -14.08
CA PRO A 167 1.12 -0.28 -13.87
C PRO A 167 2.52 -0.55 -14.41
N VAL A 168 2.87 -0.03 -15.58
CA VAL A 168 4.20 -0.24 -16.16
C VAL A 168 5.25 0.53 -15.35
N SER A 169 4.97 1.78 -15.01
CA SER A 169 5.85 2.66 -14.24
C SER A 169 6.11 2.13 -12.83
N SER A 170 5.08 1.60 -12.18
CA SER A 170 5.20 1.01 -10.85
C SER A 170 5.97 -0.33 -10.89
N LEU A 171 5.73 -1.18 -11.91
CA LEU A 171 6.51 -2.40 -12.11
C LEU A 171 7.98 -2.09 -12.43
N ALA A 172 8.27 -1.12 -13.30
CA ALA A 172 9.62 -0.67 -13.62
C ALA A 172 10.37 -0.19 -12.37
N SER A 173 9.69 0.57 -11.49
CA SER A 173 10.28 0.98 -10.22
C SER A 173 10.50 -0.21 -9.27
N SER A 174 9.71 -1.26 -9.38
CA SER A 174 9.84 -2.46 -8.55
C SER A 174 11.05 -3.27 -8.99
N LEU A 175 11.17 -3.54 -10.29
CA LEU A 175 12.32 -4.23 -10.89
C LEU A 175 13.63 -3.52 -10.55
N ASP A 176 13.71 -2.20 -10.72
CA ASP A 176 14.93 -1.44 -10.41
C ASP A 176 15.37 -1.54 -8.94
N LYS A 177 14.42 -1.50 -8.01
CA LYS A 177 14.71 -1.40 -6.57
C LYS A 177 14.82 -2.74 -5.87
N LEU A 178 14.26 -3.79 -6.46
CA LEU A 178 14.10 -5.10 -5.82
C LEU A 178 14.77 -6.22 -6.63
N SER A 179 15.38 -5.90 -7.77
CA SER A 179 16.24 -6.84 -8.48
C SER A 179 17.34 -7.33 -7.54
N GLY A 180 17.59 -8.64 -7.56
CA GLY A 180 18.51 -9.31 -6.65
C GLY A 180 17.95 -9.62 -5.26
N CYS A 181 16.82 -9.02 -4.86
CA CYS A 181 16.13 -9.40 -3.62
C CYS A 181 15.27 -10.65 -3.83
N VAL A 182 14.48 -10.66 -4.90
CA VAL A 182 13.64 -11.77 -5.36
C VAL A 182 13.80 -11.94 -6.88
N SER A 183 13.41 -13.10 -7.42
CA SER A 183 13.44 -13.31 -8.86
C SER A 183 12.43 -12.42 -9.58
N ASP A 184 12.72 -12.00 -10.81
CA ASP A 184 11.82 -11.17 -11.62
C ASP A 184 10.43 -11.82 -11.82
N ALA A 185 10.40 -13.15 -11.94
CA ALA A 185 9.16 -13.92 -12.06
C ALA A 185 8.32 -13.84 -10.79
N MET A 186 8.93 -14.03 -9.61
CA MET A 186 8.25 -13.92 -8.33
C MET A 186 7.81 -12.48 -8.06
N LEU A 187 8.64 -11.49 -8.41
CA LEU A 187 8.29 -10.08 -8.30
C LEU A 187 7.08 -9.73 -9.17
N LEU A 188 7.05 -10.19 -10.43
CA LEU A 188 5.91 -9.99 -11.32
C LEU A 188 4.64 -10.64 -10.77
N GLN A 189 4.74 -11.88 -10.29
CA GLN A 189 3.61 -12.58 -9.69
C GLN A 189 3.05 -11.83 -8.48
N ASN A 190 3.92 -11.48 -7.53
CA ASN A 190 3.53 -10.74 -6.33
C ASN A 190 2.96 -9.36 -6.69
N TYR A 191 3.49 -8.71 -7.72
CA TYR A 191 3.01 -7.43 -8.23
C TYR A 191 1.59 -7.53 -8.80
N VAL A 192 1.33 -8.50 -9.67
CA VAL A 192 0.00 -8.74 -10.26
C VAL A 192 -1.01 -9.06 -9.16
N VAL A 193 -0.66 -9.96 -8.24
CA VAL A 193 -1.55 -10.33 -7.12
C VAL A 193 -1.85 -9.12 -6.25
N ALA A 194 -0.83 -8.33 -5.89
CA ALA A 194 -0.99 -7.12 -5.09
C ALA A 194 -1.90 -6.08 -5.77
N ALA A 195 -1.73 -5.88 -7.09
CA ALA A 195 -2.56 -4.97 -7.86
C ALA A 195 -4.03 -5.43 -7.89
N LEU A 196 -4.28 -6.71 -8.13
CA LEU A 196 -5.63 -7.26 -8.21
C LEU A 196 -6.30 -7.33 -6.82
N ASN A 197 -5.52 -7.50 -5.74
CA ASN A 197 -6.03 -7.52 -4.37
C ASN A 197 -6.65 -6.17 -3.94
N ALA A 198 -6.37 -5.08 -4.67
CA ALA A 198 -7.00 -3.78 -4.42
C ALA A 198 -8.53 -3.86 -4.40
N THR A 199 -9.10 -4.65 -5.31
CA THR A 199 -10.56 -4.85 -5.36
C THR A 199 -11.09 -5.56 -4.11
N ARG A 200 -10.34 -6.50 -3.54
CA ARG A 200 -10.71 -7.21 -2.30
C ARG A 200 -10.65 -6.29 -1.09
N VAL A 201 -9.60 -5.48 -0.97
CA VAL A 201 -9.44 -4.50 0.12
C VAL A 201 -10.55 -3.46 0.09
N GLU A 202 -10.80 -2.87 -1.08
CA GLU A 202 -11.87 -1.88 -1.26
C GLU A 202 -13.26 -2.47 -1.01
N SER A 203 -13.53 -3.69 -1.50
CA SER A 203 -14.80 -4.39 -1.25
C SER A 203 -15.04 -4.61 0.24
N TYR A 204 -14.00 -5.04 0.96
CA TYR A 204 -14.08 -5.25 2.41
C TYR A 204 -14.33 -3.92 3.15
N ALA A 205 -13.64 -2.84 2.78
CA ALA A 205 -13.87 -1.51 3.35
C ALA A 205 -15.34 -1.10 3.22
N LYS A 206 -15.92 -1.23 2.01
CA LYS A 206 -17.33 -0.97 1.73
C LYS A 206 -18.27 -1.83 2.58
N GLN A 207 -17.99 -3.13 2.71
CA GLN A 207 -18.79 -4.05 3.54
C GLN A 207 -18.79 -3.66 5.03
N GLN A 208 -17.69 -3.11 5.52
CA GLN A 208 -17.55 -2.66 6.91
C GLN A 208 -17.98 -1.20 7.13
N GLY A 209 -18.43 -0.50 6.08
CA GLY A 209 -18.80 0.92 6.16
C GLY A 209 -17.61 1.86 6.38
N VAL A 210 -16.39 1.43 6.06
CA VAL A 210 -15.18 2.27 6.14
C VAL A 210 -15.15 3.20 4.91
N PRO A 211 -15.10 4.53 5.09
CA PRO A 211 -14.93 5.47 3.99
C PRO A 211 -13.65 5.21 3.19
N VAL A 212 -13.73 5.39 1.87
CA VAL A 212 -12.61 5.18 0.95
C VAL A 212 -12.41 6.44 0.11
N ILE A 213 -11.15 6.87 -0.03
CA ILE A 213 -10.72 7.88 -1.00
C ILE A 213 -9.58 7.32 -1.86
N HIS A 214 -9.64 7.56 -3.17
CA HIS A 214 -8.62 7.13 -4.12
C HIS A 214 -7.64 8.27 -4.41
N TYR A 215 -6.35 7.96 -4.30
CA TYR A 215 -5.28 8.87 -4.65
C TYR A 215 -4.26 8.15 -5.55
N VAL A 216 -4.32 8.45 -6.84
CA VAL A 216 -3.42 7.89 -7.84
C VAL A 216 -2.18 8.77 -7.96
N TYR A 217 -0.98 8.18 -7.97
CA TYR A 217 0.30 8.88 -7.89
C TYR A 217 0.49 9.97 -8.95
N GLU A 218 -0.10 9.80 -10.13
CA GLU A 218 -0.09 10.76 -11.22
C GLU A 218 -0.79 12.09 -10.86
N ALA A 219 -1.71 12.11 -9.87
CA ALA A 219 -2.28 13.35 -9.33
C ALA A 219 -1.21 14.28 -8.74
N SER A 220 -0.10 13.71 -8.26
CA SER A 220 1.04 14.45 -7.71
C SER A 220 1.81 15.27 -8.76
N LYS A 221 1.45 15.20 -10.06
CA LYS A 221 1.91 16.16 -11.07
C LYS A 221 1.43 17.59 -10.74
N GLU A 222 0.32 17.69 -10.01
CA GLU A 222 -0.21 18.93 -9.44
C GLU A 222 -0.33 18.78 -7.93
N ALA A 223 0.81 18.50 -7.30
CA ALA A 223 0.94 18.12 -5.89
C ALA A 223 0.21 19.06 -4.91
N VAL A 224 0.42 20.38 -4.99
CA VAL A 224 -0.16 21.33 -4.03
C VAL A 224 -1.68 21.28 -4.06
N GLN A 225 -2.27 21.34 -5.26
CA GLN A 225 -3.72 21.32 -5.43
C GLN A 225 -4.32 19.96 -5.03
N SER A 226 -3.78 18.86 -5.55
CA SER A 226 -4.30 17.51 -5.31
C SER A 226 -4.22 17.10 -3.83
N ILE A 227 -3.13 17.47 -3.14
CA ILE A 227 -2.99 17.23 -1.70
C ILE A 227 -3.92 18.15 -0.89
N GLY A 228 -4.07 19.41 -1.27
CA GLY A 228 -5.02 20.32 -0.60
C GLY A 228 -6.43 19.76 -0.62
N ILE A 229 -6.87 19.25 -1.77
CA ILE A 229 -8.17 18.58 -1.91
C ILE A 229 -8.22 17.30 -1.08
N LEU A 230 -7.20 16.45 -1.14
CA LEU A 230 -7.15 15.22 -0.34
C LEU A 230 -7.31 15.52 1.15
N PHE A 231 -6.56 16.50 1.68
CA PHE A 231 -6.64 16.89 3.09
C PHE A 231 -8.02 17.44 3.44
N ASP A 232 -8.62 18.26 2.59
CA ASP A 232 -9.99 18.75 2.79
C ASP A 232 -11.01 17.60 2.87
N ARG A 233 -10.97 16.67 1.92
CA ARG A 233 -11.83 15.48 1.89
C ARG A 233 -11.67 14.57 3.12
N LEU A 234 -10.47 14.53 3.69
CA LEU A 234 -10.18 13.79 4.92
C LEU A 234 -10.56 14.55 6.21
N GLY A 235 -11.06 15.79 6.11
CA GLY A 235 -11.35 16.64 7.27
C GLY A 235 -10.09 17.22 7.92
N LEU A 236 -8.99 17.29 7.19
CA LEU A 236 -7.66 17.71 7.64
C LEU A 236 -7.23 19.06 7.03
N ALA A 237 -8.16 19.84 6.47
CA ALA A 237 -7.85 21.12 5.82
C ALA A 237 -7.00 22.06 6.71
N GLY A 238 -7.26 22.10 8.02
CA GLY A 238 -6.49 22.92 8.98
C GLY A 238 -5.03 22.48 9.19
N ARG A 239 -4.64 21.29 8.71
CA ARG A 239 -3.25 20.78 8.74
C ARG A 239 -2.52 21.00 7.41
N PHE A 240 -3.24 21.35 6.35
CA PHE A 240 -2.65 21.55 5.03
C PHE A 240 -1.95 22.92 4.95
N THR A 241 -0.72 22.91 4.45
CA THR A 241 -0.03 24.11 3.98
C THR A 241 0.71 23.80 2.68
N GLU A 242 0.81 24.77 1.78
CA GLU A 242 1.59 24.59 0.54
C GLU A 242 3.07 24.30 0.83
N THR A 243 3.61 24.86 1.92
CA THR A 243 4.98 24.62 2.38
C THR A 243 5.20 23.17 2.79
N ALA A 244 4.23 22.52 3.45
CA ALA A 244 4.31 21.10 3.79
C ALA A 244 4.39 20.19 2.56
N VAL A 245 3.97 20.65 1.38
CA VAL A 245 4.10 19.92 0.11
C VAL A 245 5.42 20.23 -0.58
N THR A 246 5.86 21.50 -0.54
CA THR A 246 6.93 22.03 -1.40
C THR A 246 8.32 22.05 -0.76
N ASP A 247 8.41 22.03 0.57
CA ASP A 247 9.67 22.17 1.31
C ASP A 247 9.64 21.39 2.64
N TRP A 248 10.31 20.24 2.67
CA TRP A 248 10.35 19.36 3.83
C TRP A 248 11.52 19.61 4.79
N ARG A 249 12.49 20.47 4.45
CA ARG A 249 13.70 20.78 5.26
C ARG A 249 14.17 19.62 6.17
N GLU A 250 14.32 19.84 7.47
CA GLU A 250 14.70 18.82 8.47
C GLU A 250 13.49 18.03 9.01
N THR A 251 12.26 18.53 8.87
CA THR A 251 11.03 17.93 9.39
C THR A 251 10.51 16.76 8.56
N GLY A 252 10.85 16.67 7.27
CA GLY A 252 10.51 15.54 6.40
C GLY A 252 11.67 14.62 6.08
N GLN A 253 12.83 14.81 6.71
CA GLN A 253 13.88 13.80 6.71
C GLN A 253 13.42 12.59 7.54
N LEU A 254 13.44 11.42 6.91
CA LEU A 254 13.17 10.16 7.57
C LEU A 254 14.19 9.96 8.71
N ARG A 255 13.71 9.68 9.92
CA ARG A 255 14.54 9.41 11.12
C ARG A 255 15.25 10.62 11.77
N SER A 256 14.82 11.85 11.51
CA SER A 256 15.26 13.00 12.32
C SER A 256 14.58 13.00 13.71
N GLU A 257 15.19 13.63 14.71
CA GLU A 257 14.62 13.76 16.07
C GLU A 257 13.26 14.49 16.10
N HIS A 258 12.96 15.24 15.05
CA HIS A 258 11.69 15.96 14.87
C HIS A 258 10.69 15.23 13.98
N SER A 259 11.07 14.06 13.45
CA SER A 259 10.21 13.26 12.57
C SER A 259 9.06 12.65 13.37
N ARG A 260 7.83 12.86 12.88
CA ARG A 260 6.63 12.17 13.39
C ARG A 260 6.43 10.80 12.73
N ILE A 261 7.45 10.30 12.03
CA ILE A 261 7.40 9.04 11.27
C ILE A 261 8.04 7.94 12.11
N THR A 262 7.24 6.93 12.47
CA THR A 262 7.70 5.76 13.22
C THR A 262 7.96 4.59 12.28
N TYR A 263 9.17 4.04 12.38
CA TYR A 263 9.53 2.75 11.81
C TYR A 263 9.41 1.69 12.90
N GLY A 264 8.70 0.60 12.62
CA GLY A 264 8.67 -0.54 13.52
C GLY A 264 10.00 -1.31 13.55
N ASP A 265 10.00 -2.39 14.31
CA ASP A 265 11.03 -3.42 14.23
C ASP A 265 10.73 -4.31 13.01
N GLU A 266 11.73 -4.54 12.16
CA GLU A 266 11.62 -5.37 10.96
C GLU A 266 12.77 -6.38 10.94
N PRO A 267 12.50 -7.66 10.62
CA PRO A 267 13.56 -8.65 10.60
C PRO A 267 14.66 -8.27 9.60
N THR A 268 15.91 -8.45 10.00
CA THR A 268 17.10 -8.02 9.25
C THR A 268 17.18 -8.57 7.83
N ILE A 269 16.59 -9.73 7.57
CA ILE A 269 16.52 -10.32 6.22
C ILE A 269 15.71 -9.48 5.20
N TYR A 270 14.88 -8.55 5.69
CA TYR A 270 14.07 -7.63 4.89
C TYR A 270 14.73 -6.26 4.69
N ASP A 271 15.83 -5.98 5.40
CA ASP A 271 16.55 -4.71 5.26
C ASP A 271 17.22 -4.62 3.88
N VAL A 272 16.86 -3.59 3.13
CA VAL A 272 17.40 -3.31 1.79
C VAL A 272 17.91 -1.87 1.77
N ALA A 273 19.23 -1.73 1.72
CA ALA A 273 19.88 -0.44 1.65
C ALA A 273 19.40 0.38 0.44
N GLY A 274 19.12 1.68 0.66
CA GLY A 274 18.73 2.60 -0.43
C GLY A 274 17.30 2.40 -0.98
N LEU A 275 16.45 1.63 -0.28
CA LEU A 275 15.06 1.44 -0.66
C LEU A 275 14.20 2.71 -0.43
N HIS A 276 14.62 3.57 0.50
CA HIS A 276 13.97 4.83 0.83
C HIS A 276 14.80 6.02 0.29
N GLY A 277 14.12 6.99 -0.32
CA GLY A 277 14.77 8.21 -0.81
C GLY A 277 14.84 9.29 0.28
N ALA A 278 15.86 10.14 0.19
CA ALA A 278 15.95 11.38 0.95
C ALA A 278 15.32 12.52 0.14
N ASP A 279 13.99 12.52 0.07
CA ASP A 279 13.26 13.54 -0.67
C ASP A 279 13.09 14.81 0.18
N THR A 280 13.11 15.97 -0.47
CA THR A 280 12.98 17.29 0.17
C THR A 280 11.62 17.94 -0.07
N ALA A 281 10.72 17.26 -0.78
CA ALA A 281 9.38 17.73 -1.11
C ALA A 281 8.52 16.58 -1.65
N TYR A 282 7.21 16.76 -1.62
CA TYR A 282 6.27 15.85 -2.28
C TYR A 282 6.21 16.14 -3.78
N ARG A 283 6.74 15.25 -4.62
CA ARG A 283 6.78 15.45 -6.09
C ARG A 283 6.48 14.17 -6.86
N TYR A 284 5.79 14.34 -7.99
CA TYR A 284 5.72 13.30 -9.00
C TYR A 284 7.09 13.06 -9.62
N ARG A 285 7.47 11.79 -9.74
CA ARG A 285 8.69 11.36 -10.43
C ARG A 285 8.33 10.41 -11.56
N PRO A 286 8.53 10.82 -12.83
CA PRO A 286 8.36 9.91 -13.95
C PRO A 286 9.35 8.75 -13.83
N ARG A 287 9.01 7.60 -14.39
CA ARG A 287 9.85 6.41 -14.34
C ARG A 287 10.23 5.99 -15.76
N ASN A 288 11.49 5.65 -15.97
CA ASN A 288 11.89 4.93 -17.18
C ASN A 288 11.28 3.52 -17.13
N THR A 289 10.55 3.14 -18.18
CA THR A 289 9.86 1.85 -18.30
C THR A 289 10.53 0.85 -19.24
N ASP A 290 11.73 1.15 -19.76
CA ASP A 290 12.49 0.31 -20.70
C ASP A 290 12.80 -1.08 -20.11
N ALA A 291 12.94 -1.18 -18.79
CA ALA A 291 13.18 -2.44 -18.09
C ALA A 291 11.96 -3.40 -18.12
N VAL A 292 10.76 -2.91 -18.48
CA VAL A 292 9.55 -3.73 -18.54
C VAL A 292 9.38 -4.31 -19.94
N THR A 293 9.55 -5.62 -20.04
CA THR A 293 9.51 -6.36 -21.31
C THR A 293 8.10 -6.38 -21.94
N PRO A 294 7.99 -6.60 -23.26
CA PRO A 294 6.69 -6.77 -23.93
C PRO A 294 5.82 -7.87 -23.32
N LEU A 295 6.43 -9.00 -22.94
CA LEU A 295 5.71 -10.10 -22.29
C LEU A 295 5.14 -9.68 -20.93
N GLN A 296 5.91 -8.94 -20.11
CA GLN A 296 5.39 -8.43 -18.83
C GLN A 296 4.22 -7.48 -19.06
N ARG A 297 4.28 -6.61 -20.08
CA ARG A 297 3.18 -5.70 -20.43
C ARG A 297 1.92 -6.47 -20.85
N ASP A 298 2.06 -7.48 -21.70
CA ASP A 298 0.98 -8.39 -22.10
C ASP A 298 0.33 -9.07 -20.88
N LEU A 299 1.15 -9.55 -19.95
CA LEU A 299 0.66 -10.20 -18.73
C LEU A 299 -0.11 -9.23 -17.82
N LEU A 300 0.31 -7.97 -17.70
CA LEU A 300 -0.44 -6.96 -16.94
C LEU A 300 -1.84 -6.74 -17.54
N GLU A 301 -1.95 -6.71 -18.87
CA GLU A 301 -3.23 -6.58 -19.57
C GLU A 301 -4.10 -7.82 -19.37
N ARG A 302 -3.58 -9.01 -19.71
CA ARG A 302 -4.32 -10.29 -19.62
C ARG A 302 -4.79 -10.63 -18.21
N CYS A 303 -3.98 -10.31 -17.20
CA CYS A 303 -4.35 -10.51 -15.80
C CYS A 303 -5.37 -9.47 -15.30
N GLY A 304 -5.61 -8.40 -16.05
CA GLY A 304 -6.57 -7.35 -15.70
C GLY A 304 -6.02 -6.25 -14.78
N VAL A 305 -4.69 -6.12 -14.64
CA VAL A 305 -4.06 -5.08 -13.81
C VAL A 305 -4.39 -3.68 -14.34
N ASN A 306 -4.32 -3.50 -15.65
CA ASN A 306 -4.64 -2.21 -16.28
C ASN A 306 -6.11 -1.82 -16.08
N ALA A 307 -7.03 -2.80 -16.08
CA ALA A 307 -8.44 -2.56 -15.79
C ALA A 307 -8.69 -2.14 -14.34
N VAL A 308 -7.96 -2.70 -13.37
CA VAL A 308 -8.01 -2.23 -11.97
C VAL A 308 -7.52 -0.79 -11.88
N TYR A 309 -6.37 -0.49 -12.48
CA TYR A 309 -5.80 0.85 -12.45
C TYR A 309 -6.72 1.91 -13.07
N ARG A 310 -7.38 1.60 -14.20
CA ARG A 310 -8.36 2.50 -14.81
C ARG A 310 -9.50 2.85 -13.85
N ARG A 311 -10.03 1.87 -13.11
CA ARG A 311 -11.04 2.12 -12.07
C ARG A 311 -10.50 2.99 -10.93
N SER A 312 -9.25 2.77 -10.51
CA SER A 312 -8.60 3.62 -9.50
C SER A 312 -8.48 5.08 -9.98
N VAL A 313 -8.17 5.30 -11.27
CA VAL A 313 -8.11 6.64 -11.87
C VAL A 313 -9.50 7.29 -11.92
N GLU A 314 -10.52 6.58 -12.39
CA GLU A 314 -11.90 7.08 -12.42
C GLU A 314 -12.39 7.47 -11.02
N ALA A 315 -12.13 6.61 -10.03
CA ALA A 315 -12.47 6.88 -8.64
C ALA A 315 -11.67 8.08 -8.07
N CYS A 316 -10.37 8.18 -8.37
CA CYS A 316 -9.55 9.33 -7.94
C CYS A 316 -10.04 10.65 -8.55
N VAL A 317 -10.43 10.66 -9.83
CA VAL A 317 -11.04 11.83 -10.47
C VAL A 317 -12.33 12.25 -9.75
N SER A 318 -13.18 11.29 -9.42
CA SER A 318 -14.41 11.53 -8.66
C SER A 318 -14.13 12.06 -7.25
N ASP A 319 -13.27 11.38 -6.50
CA ASP A 319 -13.01 11.69 -5.08
C ASP A 319 -12.32 13.06 -4.92
N LEU A 320 -11.39 13.38 -5.81
CA LEU A 320 -10.72 14.68 -5.85
C LEU A 320 -11.54 15.75 -6.60
N GLY A 321 -12.71 15.42 -7.16
CA GLY A 321 -13.56 16.37 -7.88
C GLY A 321 -12.86 17.07 -9.05
N LEU A 322 -12.01 16.34 -9.78
CA LEU A 322 -11.22 16.91 -10.87
C LEU A 322 -12.11 17.15 -12.10
N ASP A 323 -12.00 18.34 -12.68
CA ASP A 323 -12.67 18.62 -13.96
C ASP A 323 -12.04 17.82 -15.12
N ALA A 324 -12.75 17.73 -16.24
CA ALA A 324 -12.32 16.95 -17.40
C ALA A 324 -10.97 17.43 -17.98
N ALA A 325 -10.69 18.73 -17.94
CA ALA A 325 -9.45 19.30 -18.45
C ALA A 325 -8.24 18.90 -17.59
N THR A 326 -8.41 18.96 -16.27
CA THR A 326 -7.41 18.57 -15.28
C THR A 326 -7.19 17.07 -15.30
N ALA A 327 -8.27 16.28 -15.31
CA ALA A 327 -8.18 14.83 -15.47
C ALA A 327 -7.44 14.43 -16.76
N ALA A 328 -7.74 15.07 -17.90
CA ALA A 328 -7.04 14.82 -19.16
C ALA A 328 -5.56 15.23 -19.11
N ARG A 329 -5.21 16.32 -18.42
CA ARG A 329 -3.80 16.73 -18.25
C ARG A 329 -3.01 15.76 -17.37
N LEU A 330 -3.61 15.30 -16.27
CA LEU A 330 -2.97 14.40 -15.31
C LEU A 330 -2.87 12.96 -15.84
N PHE A 331 -3.94 12.48 -16.47
CA PHE A 331 -4.13 11.08 -16.83
C PHE A 331 -4.30 10.82 -18.33
N GLY A 332 -4.39 11.83 -19.20
CA GLY A 332 -4.87 11.67 -20.59
C GLY A 332 -3.97 10.90 -21.57
N HIS A 333 -2.74 10.57 -21.19
CA HIS A 333 -1.94 9.58 -21.92
C HIS A 333 -2.52 8.16 -21.77
N LEU A 334 -3.29 7.93 -20.70
CA LEU A 334 -3.92 6.65 -20.35
C LEU A 334 -5.31 6.48 -20.98
N THR A 335 -5.88 7.56 -21.52
CA THR A 335 -7.19 7.55 -22.20
C THR A 335 -7.06 7.42 -23.73
N ARG A 336 -5.85 7.55 -24.31
CA ARG A 336 -5.63 7.52 -25.76
C ARG A 336 -5.08 6.20 -26.32
N GLU A 337 -4.65 5.27 -25.48
CA GLU A 337 -4.14 3.96 -25.94
C GLU A 337 -5.23 2.90 -26.18
N PHE A 338 -6.52 3.26 -26.13
CA PHE A 338 -7.63 2.30 -26.19
C PHE A 338 -8.83 2.74 -27.05
N ALA A 339 -8.62 3.62 -28.03
CA ALA A 339 -9.60 3.91 -29.09
C ALA A 339 -9.29 3.10 -30.35
#